data_AF-A0A7X5SCH5-F1
#
_entry.id   AF-A0A7X5SCH5-F1
#
_cell.length_a   1.000
_cell.length_b   1.000
_cell.length_c   1.000
_cell.angle_alpha   90.00
_cell.angle_beta   90.00
_cell.angle_gamma   90.00
#
_symmetry.space_group_name_H-M   'P 1'
#
loop_
_entity.id
_entity.type
_entity.pdbx_description
1 polymer ?
#
loop_
_entity_poly.entity_id
_entity_poly.type
_entity_poly.pdbx_seq_one_letter_code
_entity_poly.pdbx_strand_id
1 'polypeptide(L)'
;AVNDADASLYDGFLAEGDKRLLAQVRASAPAELGALESRFRDPRLVELLFRYRARNWPQTLSFEEQERWNVYRRQRLLEDHGL
;
A
#
# COMPACT_ATOMS: atom_id res chain seq x y z
N ALA A 1 1.31 -11.14 -14.83
CA ALA A 1 1.81 -10.40 -13.65
C ALA A 1 0.74 -10.49 -12.58
N VAL A 2 1.12 -10.64 -11.30
CA VAL A 2 0.18 -10.42 -10.19
C VAL A 2 -0.39 -9.01 -10.40
N ASN A 3 -1.72 -8.87 -10.48
CA ASN A 3 -2.34 -7.59 -10.83
C ASN A 3 -1.82 -6.47 -9.92
N ASP A 4 -1.37 -5.37 -10.55
CA ASP A 4 -0.91 -4.19 -9.84
C ASP A 4 -2.04 -3.65 -8.96
N ALA A 5 -1.80 -3.54 -7.65
CA ALA A 5 -2.82 -3.12 -6.69
C ALA A 5 -3.40 -1.73 -7.02
N ASP A 6 -2.61 -0.83 -7.63
CA ASP A 6 -3.09 0.48 -8.09
C ASP A 6 -4.04 0.36 -9.31
N ALA A 7 -3.96 -0.72 -10.10
CA ALA A 7 -4.82 -1.00 -11.26
C ALA A 7 -6.01 -1.94 -10.96
N SER A 8 -6.04 -2.54 -9.77
CA SER A 8 -7.05 -3.53 -9.36
C SER A 8 -8.35 -2.95 -8.77
N LEU A 9 -8.72 -1.70 -9.11
CA LEU A 9 -9.92 -1.07 -8.56
C LEU A 9 -11.20 -1.88 -8.85
N TYR A 10 -11.27 -2.49 -10.03
CA TYR A 10 -12.44 -3.25 -10.50
C TYR A 10 -12.32 -4.77 -10.32
N ASP A 11 -11.25 -5.27 -9.68
CA ASP A 11 -11.03 -6.71 -9.44
C ASP A 11 -11.93 -7.30 -8.33
N GLY A 12 -12.90 -6.53 -7.84
CA GLY A 12 -13.89 -6.96 -6.85
C GLY A 12 -14.04 -5.98 -5.69
N PHE A 13 -15.18 -6.09 -5.00
CA PHE A 13 -15.52 -5.22 -3.88
C PHE A 13 -14.85 -5.66 -2.56
N LEU A 14 -14.56 -4.68 -1.70
CA LEU A 14 -13.99 -4.91 -0.38
C LEU A 14 -15.01 -5.48 0.60
N ALA A 15 -14.55 -6.35 1.50
CA ALA A 15 -15.35 -6.85 2.61
C ALA A 15 -15.63 -5.73 3.64
N GLU A 16 -16.74 -5.82 4.37
CA GLU A 16 -17.13 -4.82 5.37
C GLU A 16 -16.09 -4.63 6.49
N GLY A 17 -15.37 -5.69 6.86
CA GLY A 17 -14.28 -5.62 7.83
C GLY A 17 -13.14 -4.70 7.37
N ASP A 18 -12.72 -4.85 6.11
CA ASP A 18 -11.66 -4.03 5.51
C ASP A 18 -12.11 -2.57 5.32
N LYS A 19 -13.39 -2.33 4.98
CA LYS A 19 -13.95 -0.96 4.89
C LYS A 19 -13.85 -0.21 6.21
N ARG A 20 -14.09 -0.86 7.35
CA ARG A 20 -13.94 -0.25 8.68
C ARG A 20 -12.49 0.07 9.00
N LEU A 21 -11.56 -0.82 8.65
CA LEU A 21 -10.13 -0.59 8.81
C LEU A 21 -9.64 0.61 7.99
N LEU A 22 -10.17 0.83 6.78
CA LEU A 22 -9.83 2.01 5.97
C LEU A 22 -10.21 3.34 6.65
N ALA A 23 -11.32 3.37 7.39
CA ALA A 23 -11.68 4.54 8.19
C ALA A 23 -10.67 4.75 9.33
N GLN A 24 -10.25 3.68 9.99
CA GLN A 24 -9.21 3.73 11.03
C GLN A 24 -7.87 4.22 10.46
N VAL A 25 -7.43 3.71 9.32
CA VAL A 25 -6.20 4.15 8.63
C VAL A 25 -6.17 5.66 8.41
N ARG A 26 -7.28 6.25 7.97
CA ARG A 26 -7.34 7.71 7.73
C ARG A 26 -7.34 8.55 9.02
N ALA A 27 -7.72 7.96 10.15
CA ALA A 27 -7.76 8.64 11.45
C ALA A 27 -6.48 8.43 12.28
N SER A 28 -5.68 7.42 11.95
CA SER A 28 -4.45 7.09 12.66
C SER A 28 -3.28 8.02 12.33
N ALA A 29 -2.36 8.16 13.28
CA ALA A 29 -1.12 8.88 13.01
C ALA A 29 -0.23 8.10 12.03
N PRO A 30 0.57 8.76 11.17
CA PRO A 30 1.42 8.09 10.18
C PRO A 30 2.34 6.99 10.75
N ALA A 31 2.86 7.20 11.96
CA ALA A 31 3.73 6.24 12.65
C ALA A 31 3.03 4.93 13.05
N GLU A 32 1.69 4.95 13.18
CA GLU A 32 0.90 3.79 13.59
C GLU A 32 0.42 2.96 12.39
N LEU A 33 0.49 3.51 11.18
CA LEU A 33 -0.10 2.90 9.98
C LEU A 33 0.49 1.53 9.66
N GLY A 34 1.81 1.34 9.84
CA GLY A 34 2.45 0.05 9.53
C GLY A 34 1.88 -1.11 10.35
N ALA A 35 1.45 -0.86 11.59
CA ALA A 35 0.85 -1.90 12.44
C ALA A 35 -0.54 -2.35 11.94
N LEU A 36 -1.21 -1.56 11.09
CA LEU A 36 -2.54 -1.89 10.56
C LEU A 36 -2.48 -2.80 9.32
N GLU A 37 -1.32 -2.94 8.67
CA GLU A 37 -1.15 -3.73 7.44
C GLU A 37 -1.59 -5.19 7.63
N SER A 38 -1.17 -5.81 8.73
CA SER A 38 -1.48 -7.22 9.05
C SER A 38 -2.96 -7.49 9.33
N ARG A 39 -3.78 -6.44 9.46
CA ARG A 39 -5.21 -6.55 9.80
C ARG A 39 -6.10 -6.65 8.56
N PHE A 40 -5.59 -6.26 7.39
CA PHE A 40 -6.35 -6.38 6.14
C PHE A 40 -6.45 -7.83 5.69
N ARG A 41 -7.63 -8.20 5.18
CA ARG A 41 -7.84 -9.51 4.55
C ARG A 41 -7.56 -9.46 3.06
N ASP A 42 -7.93 -8.36 2.41
CA ASP A 42 -7.64 -8.14 1.00
C ASP A 42 -6.15 -7.80 0.79
N PRO A 43 -5.39 -8.62 0.06
CA PRO A 43 -3.96 -8.38 -0.17
C PRO A 43 -3.70 -7.08 -0.95
N ARG A 44 -4.67 -6.58 -1.73
CA ARG A 44 -4.57 -5.29 -2.41
C ARG A 44 -4.43 -4.15 -1.41
N LEU A 45 -5.13 -4.23 -0.28
CA LEU A 45 -5.11 -3.17 0.74
C LEU A 45 -3.81 -3.17 1.54
N VAL A 46 -3.18 -4.32 1.73
CA VAL A 46 -1.84 -4.43 2.34
C VAL A 46 -0.83 -3.67 1.49
N GLU A 47 -0.80 -3.94 0.18
CA GLU A 47 0.09 -3.27 -0.76
C GLU A 47 -0.23 -1.77 -0.90
N LEU A 48 -1.52 -1.41 -1.00
CA LEU A 48 -1.95 -0.02 -1.10
C LEU A 48 -1.59 0.79 0.15
N LEU A 49 -1.71 0.21 1.35
CA LEU A 49 -1.32 0.90 2.60
C LEU A 49 0.20 1.14 2.64
N PHE A 50 1.00 0.13 2.27
CA PHE A 50 2.45 0.29 2.16
C PHE A 50 2.82 1.43 1.21
N ARG A 51 2.26 1.43 -0.01
CA ARG A 51 2.51 2.49 -1.01
C ARG A 51 2.01 3.85 -0.54
N TYR A 52 0.86 3.89 0.14
CA TYR A 52 0.31 5.11 0.71
C TYR A 52 1.25 5.71 1.76
N ARG A 53 1.77 4.90 2.69
CA ARG A 53 2.80 5.32 3.66
C ARG A 53 4.05 5.82 2.95
N ALA A 54 4.57 5.06 1.99
CA ALA A 54 5.81 5.38 1.29
C ALA A 54 5.73 6.66 0.45
N ARG A 55 4.57 6.95 -0.16
CA ARG A 55 4.32 8.16 -0.96
C ARG A 55 4.17 9.41 -0.08
N ASN A 56 3.52 9.30 1.08
CA ASN A 56 3.12 10.46 1.89
C ASN A 56 4.07 10.73 3.07
N TRP A 57 4.60 9.69 3.70
CA TRP A 57 5.48 9.78 4.88
C TRP A 57 6.63 8.77 4.79
N PRO A 58 7.55 8.91 3.80
CA PRO A 58 8.67 8.00 3.63
C PRO A 58 9.57 7.88 4.86
N GLN A 59 9.61 8.89 5.73
CA GLN A 59 10.34 8.88 7.00
C GLN A 59 9.79 7.87 8.03
N THR A 60 8.56 7.37 7.83
CA THR A 60 7.93 6.37 8.71
C THR A 60 8.26 4.94 8.29
N LEU A 61 9.02 4.76 7.22
CA LEU A 61 9.44 3.46 6.73
C LEU A 61 10.71 3.00 7.43
N SER A 62 10.76 1.71 7.77
CA SER A 62 12.01 1.04 8.17
C SER A 62 13.03 1.03 7.03
N PHE A 63 14.28 0.69 7.34
CA PHE A 63 15.33 0.57 6.31
C PHE A 63 14.95 -0.44 5.21
N GLU A 64 14.42 -1.60 5.59
CA GLU A 64 13.98 -2.66 4.66
C GLU A 64 12.79 -2.19 3.80
N GLU A 65 11.85 -1.46 4.41
CA GLU A 65 10.71 -0.88 3.70
C GLU A 65 11.16 0.19 2.68
N GLN A 66 12.15 1.00 3.03
CA GLN A 66 12.74 1.99 2.12
C GLN A 66 13.44 1.31 0.94
N GLU A 67 14.18 0.23 1.19
CA GLU A 67 14.83 -0.54 0.12
C GLU A 67 13.78 -1.13 -0.83
N ARG A 68 12.73 -1.77 -0.28
CA ARG A 68 11.59 -2.27 -1.07
C ARG A 68 10.94 -1.16 -1.89
N TRP A 69 10.73 0.02 -1.30
CA TRP A 69 10.14 1.16 -2.01
C TRP A 69 11.05 1.67 -3.13
N ASN A 70 12.37 1.69 -2.93
CA ASN A 70 13.33 2.09 -3.96
C ASN A 70 13.39 1.09 -5.12
N VAL A 71 13.26 -0.21 -4.85
CA VAL A 71 13.11 -1.24 -5.90
C VAL A 71 11.84 -0.99 -6.71
N TYR A 72 10.69 -0.83 -6.03
CA TYR A 72 9.41 -0.54 -6.69
C TYR A 72 9.48 0.72 -7.56
N ARG A 73 10.04 1.82 -7.04
CA ARG A 73 10.20 3.08 -7.79
C ARG A 73 11.05 2.91 -9.04
N ARG A 74 12.16 2.15 -8.95
CA ARG A 74 13.02 1.87 -10.11
C ARG A 74 12.27 1.10 -11.18
N GLN A 75 11.59 0.02 -10.80
CA GLN A 75 10.77 -0.78 -11.73
C GLN A 75 9.70 0.10 -12.38
N ARG A 76 8.95 0.87 -11.59
CA ARG A 76 7.86 1.71 -12.10
C ARG A 76 8.31 2.85 -13.02
N LEU A 77 9.53 3.38 -12.85
CA LEU A 77 10.04 4.50 -13.66
C LEU A 77 10.85 4.05 -14.88
N LEU A 78 11.48 2.88 -14.83
CA LEU A 78 12.41 2.42 -15.86
C LEU A 78 11.83 1.30 -16.72
N GLU A 79 11.01 0.43 -16.15
CA GLU A 79 10.49 -0.78 -16.81
C GLU A 79 9.02 -0.65 -17.19
N ASP A 80 8.26 0.15 -16.44
CA ASP A 80 6.84 0.35 -16.70
C ASP A 80 6.63 1.54 -17.64
N HIS A 81 6.37 1.24 -18.91
CA HIS A 81 6.11 2.24 -19.95
C HIS A 81 4.66 2.72 -19.96
N GLY A 82 3.89 2.58 -18.88
CA GLY A 82 2.63 3.30 -18.68
C GLY A 82 1.50 3.07 -19.69
N LEU A 83 1.68 2.18 -20.69
CA LEU A 83 0.73 1.81 -21.74
C LEU A 83 0.98 0.37 -22.20
#